data_AF-A0A090DYW7-F1
#
_entry.id   AF-A0A090DYW7-F1
#
_cell.length_a   1.000
_cell.length_b   1.000
_cell.length_c   1.000
_cell.angle_alpha   90.00
_cell.angle_beta   90.00
_cell.angle_gamma   90.00
#
_symmetry.space_group_name_H-M   'P 1'
#
loop_
_entity.id
_entity.type
_entity.pdbx_description
1 polymer ?
#
loop_
_entity_poly.entity_id
_entity_poly.type
_entity_poly.pdbx_seq_one_letter_code
_entity_poly.pdbx_strand_id
1 'polypeptide(L)'
;MLSDPMVLILMYFVLPVWLIAGFADWLCHRATHIESTTGAKESLIHLLMFVEVGIPLLAAMFLEINALIIAVMMIVFVLHEATAMWDVRYATTARTVTPIEQHVHSFLEMIPLMGLVSVVSLHWGQFLALFGFGPEKARFDLAWKEQQLPVGYIATVMTVILLFELFPYVEELFRGLRANSGRLVPPKARRNKAGDTAAR
;
A
#
# COMPACT_ATOMS: atom_id res chain seq x y z
N MET A 1 18.55 17.93 5.62
CA MET A 1 17.51 17.11 4.98
C MET A 1 16.15 17.16 5.68
N LEU A 2 16.05 17.10 7.01
CA LEU A 2 14.72 17.07 7.67
C LEU A 2 13.86 18.35 7.47
N SER A 3 14.47 19.47 7.10
CA SER A 3 13.77 20.71 6.73
C SER A 3 13.52 20.84 5.23
N ASP A 4 13.89 19.84 4.43
CA ASP A 4 13.61 19.84 2.99
C ASP A 4 12.09 19.75 2.77
N PRO A 5 11.48 20.62 1.94
CA PRO A 5 10.04 20.60 1.71
C PRO A 5 9.50 19.24 1.26
N MET A 6 10.23 18.51 0.42
CA MET A 6 9.79 17.19 -0.05
C MET A 6 9.83 16.14 1.06
N VAL A 7 10.83 16.21 1.96
CA VAL A 7 10.87 15.35 3.15
C VAL A 7 9.71 15.66 4.08
N LEU A 8 9.39 16.94 4.29
CA LEU A 8 8.25 17.35 5.12
C LEU A 8 6.91 16.94 4.52
N ILE A 9 6.74 17.05 3.20
CA ILE A 9 5.55 16.58 2.48
C ILE A 9 5.40 15.06 2.63
N LEU A 10 6.49 14.29 2.48
CA LEU A 10 6.46 12.85 2.70
C LEU A 10 6.00 12.50 4.11
N MET A 11 6.61 13.13 5.12
CA MET A 11 6.39 12.80 6.53
C MET A 11 5.02 13.26 7.06
N TYR A 12 4.58 14.45 6.69
CA TYR A 12 3.44 15.11 7.33
C TYR A 12 2.24 15.31 6.41
N PHE A 13 2.33 14.89 5.15
CA PHE A 13 1.20 14.91 4.23
C PHE A 13 0.96 13.54 3.59
N VAL A 14 1.92 13.01 2.83
CA VAL A 14 1.75 11.75 2.09
C VAL A 14 1.49 10.58 3.03
N LEU A 15 2.34 10.42 4.05
CA LEU A 15 2.20 9.31 5.00
C LEU A 15 0.92 9.41 5.86
N PRO A 16 0.53 10.58 6.43
CA PRO A 16 -0.76 10.70 7.10
C PRO A 16 -1.97 10.43 6.19
N VAL A 17 -1.95 10.89 4.94
CA VAL A 17 -3.05 10.63 3.99
C VAL A 17 -3.16 9.14 3.69
N TRP A 18 -2.04 8.43 3.52
CA TRP A 18 -2.04 6.97 3.37
C TRP A 18 -2.73 6.27 4.55
N LEU A 19 -2.36 6.62 5.79
CA LEU A 19 -2.92 6.03 7.01
C LEU A 19 -4.41 6.34 7.20
N ILE A 20 -4.87 7.50 6.73
CA ILE A 20 -6.30 7.83 6.75
C ILE A 20 -7.04 7.02 5.70
N ALA A 21 -6.47 6.90 4.49
CA ALA A 21 -7.09 6.16 3.39
C ALA A 21 -7.18 4.66 3.69
N GLY A 22 -6.13 4.03 4.24
CA GLY A 22 -6.14 2.61 4.57
C GLY A 22 -7.14 2.27 5.68
N PHE A 23 -7.19 3.08 6.74
CA PHE A 23 -8.25 2.93 7.75
C PHE A 23 -9.66 3.17 7.17
N ALA A 24 -9.83 4.13 6.27
CA ALA A 24 -11.11 4.39 5.60
C ALA A 24 -11.55 3.24 4.69
N ASP A 25 -10.60 2.54 4.07
CA ASP A 25 -10.85 1.36 3.26
C ASP A 25 -11.44 0.22 4.11
N TRP A 26 -10.81 -0.09 5.24
CA TRP A 26 -11.35 -1.04 6.21
C TRP A 26 -12.76 -0.66 6.71
N LEU A 27 -13.05 0.64 6.91
CA LEU A 27 -14.41 1.09 7.24
C LEU A 27 -15.40 0.80 6.11
N CYS A 28 -15.01 0.96 4.85
CA CYS A 28 -15.83 0.62 3.68
C CYS A 28 -16.11 -0.89 3.62
N HIS A 29 -15.10 -1.72 3.87
CA HIS A 29 -15.25 -3.18 3.92
C HIS A 29 -16.18 -3.65 5.05
N ARG A 30 -16.06 -3.01 6.22
CA ARG A 30 -16.94 -3.29 7.35
C ARG A 30 -18.38 -2.88 7.04
N ALA A 31 -18.59 -1.73 6.40
CA ALA A 31 -19.93 -1.27 6.00
C ALA A 31 -20.56 -2.15 4.91
N THR A 32 -19.75 -2.76 4.04
CA THR A 32 -20.20 -3.62 2.94
C THR A 32 -20.22 -5.12 3.30
N HIS A 33 -19.95 -5.46 4.57
CA HIS A 33 -19.94 -6.83 5.07
C HIS A 33 -19.06 -7.76 4.23
N ILE A 34 -17.80 -7.36 4.04
CA ILE A 34 -16.80 -8.08 3.23
C ILE A 34 -16.74 -9.58 3.57
N GLU A 35 -16.95 -9.95 4.84
CA GLU A 35 -16.97 -11.34 5.28
C GLU A 35 -18.03 -12.22 4.60
N SER A 36 -19.13 -11.62 4.12
CA SER A 36 -20.25 -12.32 3.49
C SER A 36 -20.30 -12.17 1.97
N THR A 37 -19.55 -11.21 1.44
CA THR A 37 -19.47 -10.91 0.00
C THR A 37 -18.27 -11.64 -0.60
N THR A 38 -17.07 -11.07 -0.51
CA THR A 38 -15.81 -11.52 -1.13
C THR A 38 -14.92 -12.32 -0.17
N GLY A 39 -15.13 -12.16 1.14
CA GLY A 39 -14.54 -12.92 2.23
C GLY A 39 -13.04 -12.73 2.39
N ALA A 40 -12.45 -13.62 3.19
CA ALA A 40 -11.03 -13.57 3.59
C ALA A 40 -10.03 -13.56 2.43
N LYS A 41 -10.43 -13.95 1.21
CA LYS A 41 -9.58 -13.81 0.03
C LYS A 41 -9.27 -12.35 -0.28
N GLU A 42 -10.24 -11.44 -0.18
CA GLU A 42 -9.99 -10.01 -0.45
C GLU A 42 -9.05 -9.43 0.61
N SER A 43 -9.30 -9.71 1.89
CA SER A 43 -8.43 -9.30 2.99
C SER A 43 -7.00 -9.82 2.87
N LEU A 44 -6.78 -11.01 2.30
CA LEU A 44 -5.42 -11.51 2.01
C LEU A 44 -4.73 -10.72 0.90
N ILE A 45 -5.48 -10.26 -0.12
CA ILE A 45 -4.95 -9.40 -1.17
C ILE A 45 -4.59 -8.03 -0.57
N HIS A 46 -5.43 -7.48 0.31
CA HIS A 46 -5.11 -6.24 1.03
C HIS A 46 -3.87 -6.37 1.92
N LEU A 47 -3.72 -7.49 2.65
CA LEU A 47 -2.50 -7.75 3.42
C LEU A 47 -1.26 -7.92 2.53
N LEU A 48 -1.40 -8.52 1.35
CA LEU A 48 -0.33 -8.58 0.36
C LEU A 48 0.08 -7.17 -0.09
N MET A 49 -0.89 -6.34 -0.47
CA MET A 49 -0.67 -4.94 -0.84
C MET A 49 -0.04 -4.12 0.28
N PHE A 50 -0.46 -4.34 1.53
CA PHE A 50 0.13 -3.72 2.71
C PHE A 50 1.62 -4.08 2.85
N VAL A 51 1.99 -5.35 2.63
CA VAL A 51 3.40 -5.79 2.63
C VAL A 51 4.17 -5.18 1.46
N GLU A 52 3.58 -5.17 0.26
CA GLU A 52 4.18 -4.55 -0.93
C GLU A 52 4.52 -3.08 -0.66
N VAL A 53 3.64 -2.28 -0.04
CA VAL A 53 3.96 -0.88 0.31
C VAL A 53 4.87 -0.78 1.55
N GLY A 54 4.75 -1.71 2.49
CA GLY A 54 5.55 -1.74 3.72
C GLY A 54 7.04 -1.91 3.47
N ILE A 55 7.45 -2.73 2.49
CA ILE A 55 8.85 -2.95 2.13
C ILE A 55 9.56 -1.64 1.71
N PRO A 56 9.11 -0.90 0.68
CA PRO A 56 9.72 0.35 0.26
C PRO A 56 9.59 1.44 1.32
N LEU A 57 8.50 1.47 2.10
CA LEU A 57 8.36 2.41 3.23
C LEU A 57 9.46 2.19 4.28
N LEU A 58 9.65 0.96 4.75
CA LEU A 58 10.68 0.62 5.73
C LEU A 58 12.08 0.86 5.16
N ALA A 59 12.33 0.48 3.91
CA ALA A 59 13.58 0.78 3.23
C ALA A 59 13.85 2.29 3.20
N ALA A 60 12.85 3.09 2.84
CA ALA A 60 13.00 4.54 2.75
C ALA A 60 13.16 5.22 4.11
N MET A 61 12.56 4.67 5.17
CA MET A 61 12.70 5.19 6.54
C MET A 61 14.10 4.94 7.12
N PHE A 62 14.68 3.77 6.87
CA PHE A 62 15.85 3.30 7.61
C PHE A 62 17.16 3.24 6.82
N LEU A 63 17.07 2.96 5.51
CA LEU A 63 18.22 2.73 4.65
C LEU A 63 18.60 3.97 3.85
N GLU A 64 19.88 4.08 3.51
CA GLU A 64 20.36 5.05 2.55
C GLU A 64 19.67 4.84 1.21
N ILE A 65 19.07 5.90 0.66
CA ILE A 65 18.43 5.79 -0.65
C ILE A 65 19.53 5.84 -1.71
N ASN A 66 19.61 4.76 -2.47
CA ASN A 66 20.51 4.62 -3.61
C ASN A 66 19.79 3.96 -4.80
N ALA A 67 20.55 3.67 -5.87
CA ALA A 67 20.01 3.07 -7.08
C ALA A 67 19.29 1.73 -6.80
N LEU A 68 19.79 0.90 -5.88
CA LEU A 68 19.10 -0.34 -5.47
C LEU A 68 17.74 -0.05 -4.83
N ILE A 69 17.69 0.84 -3.83
CA ILE A 69 16.43 1.15 -3.14
C ILE A 69 15.41 1.72 -4.11
N ILE A 70 15.82 2.66 -4.98
CA ILE A 70 14.96 3.23 -6.02
C ILE A 70 14.44 2.14 -6.98
N ALA A 71 15.30 1.24 -7.44
CA ALA A 71 14.90 0.13 -8.31
C ALA A 71 13.88 -0.79 -7.63
N VAL A 72 14.11 -1.14 -6.36
CA VAL A 72 13.15 -1.93 -5.56
C VAL A 72 11.81 -1.20 -5.45
N MET A 73 11.81 0.09 -5.12
CA MET A 73 10.58 0.88 -5.04
C MET A 73 9.81 0.88 -6.37
N MET A 74 10.49 1.03 -7.51
CA MET A 74 9.86 0.99 -8.84
C MET A 74 9.26 -0.39 -9.16
N ILE A 75 10.01 -1.46 -8.92
CA ILE A 75 9.55 -2.84 -9.19
C ILE A 75 8.35 -3.16 -8.32
N VAL A 76 8.45 -2.87 -7.03
CA VAL A 76 7.38 -3.13 -6.06
C VAL A 76 6.16 -2.28 -6.36
N PHE A 77 6.31 -1.03 -6.80
CA PHE A 77 5.19 -0.22 -7.27
C PHE A 77 4.46 -0.88 -8.45
N VAL A 78 5.17 -1.36 -9.48
CA VAL A 78 4.52 -2.06 -10.61
C VAL A 78 3.82 -3.35 -10.18
N LEU A 79 4.42 -4.11 -9.24
CA LEU A 79 3.78 -5.29 -8.67
C LEU A 79 2.52 -4.92 -7.89
N HIS A 80 2.59 -3.84 -7.11
CA HIS A 80 1.47 -3.31 -6.34
C HIS A 80 0.30 -2.92 -7.25
N GLU A 81 0.55 -2.22 -8.35
CA GLU A 81 -0.49 -1.89 -9.35
C GLU A 81 -1.15 -3.14 -9.95
N ALA A 82 -0.35 -4.19 -10.20
CA ALA A 82 -0.89 -5.46 -10.67
C ALA A 82 -1.76 -6.15 -9.60
N THR A 83 -1.35 -6.10 -8.33
CA THR A 83 -2.12 -6.63 -7.20
C THR A 83 -3.39 -5.82 -6.94
N ALA A 84 -3.36 -4.49 -7.05
CA ALA A 84 -4.52 -3.61 -6.94
C ALA A 84 -5.53 -3.87 -8.06
N MET A 85 -5.07 -4.04 -9.30
CA MET A 85 -5.93 -4.43 -10.42
C MET A 85 -6.56 -5.81 -10.20
N TRP A 86 -5.82 -6.74 -9.60
CA TRP A 86 -6.36 -8.05 -9.22
C TRP A 86 -7.44 -7.94 -8.14
N ASP A 87 -7.23 -7.09 -7.13
CA ASP A 87 -8.19 -6.81 -6.07
C ASP A 87 -9.51 -6.28 -6.63
N VAL A 88 -9.46 -5.17 -7.36
CA VAL A 88 -10.64 -4.54 -7.97
C VAL A 88 -11.38 -5.51 -8.88
N ARG A 89 -10.64 -6.27 -9.71
CA ARG A 89 -11.25 -7.31 -10.56
C ARG A 89 -11.94 -8.37 -9.72
N TYR A 90 -11.36 -8.79 -8.60
CA TYR A 90 -11.98 -9.78 -7.73
C TYR A 90 -13.22 -9.21 -7.04
N ALA A 91 -13.12 -8.05 -6.40
CA ALA A 91 -14.21 -7.40 -5.67
C ALA A 91 -15.44 -7.18 -6.56
N THR A 92 -15.23 -6.62 -7.77
CA THR A 92 -16.31 -6.31 -8.73
C THR A 92 -17.02 -7.54 -9.31
N THR A 93 -16.46 -8.75 -9.18
CA THR A 93 -17.19 -9.97 -9.52
C THR A 93 -18.22 -10.37 -8.46
N ALA A 94 -18.02 -9.99 -7.21
CA ALA A 94 -18.76 -10.55 -6.07
C ALA A 94 -19.54 -9.51 -5.26
N ARG A 95 -19.24 -8.21 -5.40
CA ARG A 95 -19.95 -7.10 -4.75
C ARG A 95 -19.91 -5.82 -5.58
N THR A 96 -20.78 -4.88 -5.22
CA THR A 96 -20.71 -3.51 -5.70
C THR A 96 -19.67 -2.75 -4.87
N VAL A 97 -18.67 -2.18 -5.52
CA VAL A 97 -17.71 -1.24 -4.91
C VAL A 97 -18.33 0.16 -4.98
N THR A 98 -18.50 0.81 -3.84
CA THR A 98 -19.25 2.08 -3.77
C THR A 98 -18.43 3.26 -4.32
N PRO A 99 -19.05 4.40 -4.70
CA PRO A 99 -18.29 5.57 -5.15
C PRO A 99 -17.32 6.11 -4.09
N ILE A 100 -17.69 6.05 -2.80
CA ILE A 100 -16.82 6.48 -1.70
C ILE A 100 -15.60 5.56 -1.61
N GLU A 101 -15.83 4.27 -1.66
CA GLU A 101 -14.76 3.26 -1.61
C GLU A 101 -13.81 3.38 -2.82
N GLN A 102 -14.34 3.58 -4.03
CA GLN A 102 -13.52 3.86 -5.22
C GLN A 102 -12.69 5.14 -5.06
N HIS A 103 -13.23 6.16 -4.40
CA HIS A 103 -12.47 7.38 -4.14
C HIS A 103 -11.34 7.14 -3.12
N VAL A 104 -11.59 6.33 -2.09
CA VAL A 104 -10.54 5.89 -1.14
C VAL A 104 -9.45 5.08 -1.86
N HIS A 105 -9.85 4.14 -2.73
CA HIS A 105 -8.93 3.36 -3.55
C HIS A 105 -8.06 4.25 -4.45
N SER A 106 -8.64 5.32 -5.02
CA SER A 106 -7.88 6.28 -5.82
C SER A 106 -6.74 6.94 -5.01
N PHE A 107 -6.92 7.19 -3.71
CA PHE A 107 -5.82 7.66 -2.86
C PHE A 107 -4.80 6.56 -2.60
N LEU A 108 -5.26 5.34 -2.29
CA LEU A 108 -4.38 4.21 -2.01
C LEU A 108 -3.50 3.83 -3.21
N GLU A 109 -3.98 4.00 -4.44
CA GLU A 109 -3.22 3.81 -5.68
C GLU A 109 -2.20 4.95 -5.90
N MET A 110 -2.62 6.20 -5.70
CA MET A 110 -1.77 7.36 -6.01
C MET A 110 -0.67 7.63 -4.97
N ILE A 111 -0.89 7.31 -3.70
CA ILE A 111 0.07 7.63 -2.64
C ILE A 111 1.41 6.88 -2.78
N PRO A 112 1.47 5.57 -3.08
CA PRO A 112 2.72 4.89 -3.40
C PRO A 112 3.50 5.56 -4.54
N LEU A 113 2.81 5.97 -5.60
CA LEU A 113 3.43 6.72 -6.72
C LEU A 113 3.97 8.07 -6.26
N MET A 114 3.21 8.82 -5.47
CA MET A 114 3.66 10.10 -4.90
C MET A 114 4.90 9.92 -4.01
N GLY A 115 4.93 8.84 -3.22
CA GLY A 115 6.09 8.46 -2.42
C GLY A 115 7.33 8.19 -3.28
N LEU A 116 7.18 7.36 -4.31
CA LEU A 116 8.24 7.03 -5.26
C LEU A 116 8.78 8.28 -5.98
N VAL A 117 7.90 9.12 -6.53
CA VAL A 117 8.31 10.35 -7.25
C VAL A 117 9.04 11.31 -6.31
N SER A 118 8.60 11.42 -5.06
CA SER A 118 9.27 12.26 -4.05
C SER A 118 10.67 11.75 -3.73
N VAL A 119 10.83 10.43 -3.54
CA VAL A 119 12.14 9.80 -3.29
C VAL A 119 13.06 9.96 -4.50
N VAL A 120 12.55 9.74 -5.72
CA VAL A 120 13.32 9.95 -6.96
C VAL A 120 13.77 11.41 -7.09
N SER A 121 12.90 12.36 -6.74
CA SER A 121 13.21 13.79 -6.78
C SER A 121 14.31 14.18 -5.78
N LEU A 122 14.24 13.63 -4.55
CA LEU A 122 15.25 13.82 -3.50
C LEU A 122 16.60 13.16 -3.84
N HIS A 123 16.59 12.07 -4.62
CA HIS A 123 17.76 11.25 -4.94
C HIS A 123 18.01 11.14 -6.44
N TRP A 124 17.79 12.24 -7.16
CA TRP A 124 17.81 12.28 -8.63
C TRP A 124 19.12 11.77 -9.24
N GLY A 125 20.26 12.05 -8.61
CA GLY A 125 21.57 11.55 -9.05
C GLY A 125 21.65 10.02 -9.09
N GLN A 126 21.17 9.35 -8.05
CA GLN A 126 21.13 7.89 -7.99
C GLN A 126 20.06 7.29 -8.93
N PHE A 127 18.94 8.00 -9.14
CA PHE A 127 17.96 7.61 -10.15
C PHE A 127 18.55 7.66 -11.57
N LEU A 128 19.24 8.73 -11.95
CA LEU A 128 19.92 8.82 -13.25
C LEU A 128 20.99 7.72 -13.39
N ALA A 129 21.77 7.50 -12.33
CA ALA A 129 22.84 6.52 -12.32
C ALA A 129 22.33 5.09 -12.53
N LEU A 130 21.11 4.76 -12.08
CA LEU A 130 20.46 3.47 -12.32
C LEU A 130 20.38 3.13 -13.82
N PHE A 131 20.27 4.14 -14.67
CA PHE A 131 20.19 4.00 -16.14
C PHE A 131 21.52 4.33 -16.85
N GLY A 132 22.61 4.50 -16.09
CA GLY A 132 23.92 4.88 -16.65
C GLY A 132 24.03 6.35 -17.06
N PHE A 133 23.13 7.21 -16.59
CA PHE A 133 23.16 8.66 -16.83
C PHE A 133 23.71 9.43 -15.63
N GLY A 134 24.14 10.67 -15.89
CA GLY A 134 24.61 11.59 -14.85
C GLY A 134 26.05 11.31 -14.38
N PRO A 135 26.57 12.16 -13.46
CA PRO A 135 27.94 12.07 -12.99
C PRO A 135 28.13 11.08 -11.83
N GLU A 136 27.06 10.64 -11.17
CA GLU A 136 27.12 9.70 -10.04
C GLU A 136 27.26 8.25 -10.51
N LYS A 137 27.96 7.43 -9.72
CA LYS A 137 27.94 5.97 -9.88
C LYS A 137 26.75 5.37 -9.16
N ALA A 138 26.06 4.43 -9.79
CA ALA A 138 24.96 3.69 -9.18
C ALA A 138 25.48 2.86 -8.01
N ARG A 139 24.87 3.05 -6.85
CA ARG A 139 25.18 2.29 -5.63
C ARG A 139 24.10 1.24 -5.37
N PHE A 140 24.55 0.02 -5.05
CA PHE A 140 23.69 -1.14 -4.83
C PHE A 140 23.93 -1.83 -3.47
N ASP A 141 24.58 -1.14 -2.55
CA ASP A 141 24.79 -1.59 -1.18
C ASP A 141 23.54 -1.34 -0.31
N LEU A 142 23.39 -2.13 0.76
CA LEU A 142 22.41 -1.86 1.81
C LEU A 142 23.14 -1.24 2.99
N ALA A 143 22.89 0.04 3.24
CA ALA A 143 23.47 0.79 4.35
C ALA A 143 22.38 1.52 5.13
N TRP A 144 22.56 1.65 6.44
CA TRP A 144 21.69 2.48 7.27
C TRP A 144 21.94 3.96 6.99
N LYS A 145 20.89 4.79 7.05
CA LYS A 145 21.06 6.24 6.96
C LYS A 145 22.03 6.76 8.01
N GLU A 146 22.94 7.65 7.62
CA GLU A 146 23.80 8.36 8.57
C GLU A 146 22.98 9.19 9.56
N GLN A 147 21.96 9.89 9.05
CA GLN A 147 20.98 10.61 9.85
C GLN A 147 19.61 9.93 9.77
N GLN A 148 19.25 9.21 10.82
CA GLN A 148 17.95 8.58 10.98
C GLN A 148 16.85 9.62 11.25
N LEU A 149 15.59 9.25 10.93
CA LEU A 149 14.44 10.02 11.38
C LEU A 149 14.37 10.05 12.92
N PRO A 150 13.77 11.09 13.53
CA PRO A 150 13.61 11.13 14.98
C PRO A 150 12.89 9.88 15.50
N VAL A 151 13.45 9.24 16.53
CA VAL A 151 12.90 7.99 17.08
C VAL A 151 11.44 8.15 17.51
N GLY A 152 11.07 9.29 18.08
CA GLY A 152 9.68 9.58 18.45
C GLY A 152 8.73 9.61 17.25
N TYR A 153 9.19 10.12 16.10
CA TYR A 153 8.42 10.09 14.87
C TYR A 153 8.25 8.64 14.36
N ILE A 154 9.34 7.87 14.30
CA ILE A 154 9.31 6.46 13.88
C ILE A 154 8.35 5.67 14.79
N ALA A 155 8.50 5.78 16.10
CA ALA A 155 7.66 5.06 17.06
C ALA A 155 6.18 5.43 16.91
N THR A 156 5.88 6.72 16.68
CA THR A 156 4.51 7.19 16.44
C THR A 156 3.93 6.58 15.17
N VAL A 157 4.63 6.72 14.04
CA VAL A 157 4.21 6.16 12.74
C VAL A 157 4.00 4.65 12.84
N MET A 158 4.96 3.91 13.39
CA MET A 158 4.86 2.46 13.52
C MET A 158 3.68 2.06 14.41
N THR A 159 3.42 2.80 15.49
CA THR A 159 2.26 2.53 16.35
C THR A 159 0.95 2.78 15.60
N VAL A 160 0.85 3.88 14.84
CA VAL A 160 -0.35 4.18 14.05
C VAL A 160 -0.56 3.13 12.96
N ILE A 161 0.48 2.73 12.22
CA ILE A 161 0.41 1.64 11.23
C ILE A 161 -0.11 0.36 11.87
N LEU A 162 0.44 -0.03 13.03
CA LEU A 162 0.00 -1.24 13.70
C LEU A 162 -1.48 -1.16 14.08
N LEU A 163 -1.90 -0.07 14.74
CA LEU A 163 -3.25 0.09 15.28
C LEU A 163 -4.33 0.32 14.22
N PHE A 164 -4.02 1.06 13.16
CA PHE A 164 -5.01 1.54 12.20
C PHE A 164 -4.90 0.92 10.80
N GLU A 165 -3.85 0.17 10.51
CA GLU A 165 -3.71 -0.55 9.23
C GLU A 165 -3.63 -2.06 9.46
N LEU A 166 -2.60 -2.52 10.18
CA LEU A 166 -2.34 -3.96 10.32
C LEU A 166 -3.42 -4.66 11.15
N PHE A 167 -3.74 -4.13 12.35
CA PHE A 167 -4.76 -4.74 13.20
C PHE A 167 -6.13 -4.80 12.52
N PRO A 168 -6.62 -3.73 11.86
CA PRO A 168 -7.87 -3.77 11.10
C PRO A 168 -7.90 -4.82 9.98
N TYR A 169 -6.86 -4.91 9.13
CA TYR A 169 -6.83 -5.93 8.07
C TYR A 169 -6.72 -7.36 8.62
N VAL A 170 -5.99 -7.57 9.71
CA VAL A 170 -5.92 -8.86 10.38
C VAL A 170 -7.28 -9.22 11.02
N GLU A 171 -7.94 -8.27 11.68
CA GLU A 171 -9.30 -8.45 12.21
C GLU A 171 -10.28 -8.83 11.11
N GLU A 172 -10.22 -8.13 9.97
CA GLU A 172 -11.08 -8.40 8.83
C GLU A 172 -10.84 -9.80 8.24
N LEU A 173 -9.58 -10.21 8.11
CA LEU A 173 -9.21 -11.57 7.70
C LEU A 173 -9.83 -12.61 8.63
N PHE A 174 -9.69 -12.44 9.95
CA PHE A 174 -10.28 -13.35 10.93
C PHE A 174 -11.81 -13.32 10.91
N ARG A 175 -12.43 -12.15 10.73
CA ARG A 175 -13.89 -11.99 10.57
C ARG A 175 -14.37 -12.78 9.35
N GLY A 176 -13.68 -12.66 8.22
CA GLY A 176 -13.94 -13.40 6.99
C GLY A 176 -13.81 -14.91 7.15
N LEU A 177 -12.73 -15.38 7.76
CA LEU A 177 -12.51 -16.81 8.03
C LEU A 177 -13.58 -17.38 8.96
N ARG A 178 -13.91 -16.66 10.05
CA ARG A 178 -14.91 -17.08 11.02
C ARG A 178 -16.30 -17.17 10.39
N ALA A 179 -16.70 -16.18 9.59
CA ALA A 179 -18.00 -16.17 8.91
C ALA A 179 -18.15 -17.33 7.89
N ASN A 180 -17.04 -17.82 7.32
CA ASN A 180 -17.05 -18.82 6.27
C ASN A 180 -16.49 -20.19 6.69
N SER A 181 -16.44 -20.47 8.00
CA SER A 181 -15.93 -21.75 8.53
C SER A 181 -14.53 -22.10 8.01
N GLY A 182 -13.63 -21.11 7.97
CA GLY A 182 -12.25 -21.24 7.50
C GLY A 182 -12.06 -21.16 5.98
N ARG A 183 -13.13 -21.00 5.18
CA ARG A 183 -13.01 -20.84 3.73
C ARG A 183 -12.63 -19.42 3.37
N LEU A 184 -11.70 -19.26 2.42
CA LEU A 184 -11.27 -17.95 1.93
C LEU A 184 -12.34 -17.25 1.08
N VAL A 185 -13.09 -18.02 0.29
CA VAL A 185 -14.09 -17.49 -0.65
C VAL A 185 -15.49 -17.93 -0.22
N PRO A 186 -16.41 -17.00 0.05
CA PRO A 186 -17.79 -17.32 0.39
C PRO A 186 -18.51 -18.07 -0.75
N PRO A 187 -19.48 -18.94 -0.46
CA PRO A 187 -20.26 -19.62 -1.50
C PRO A 187 -21.01 -18.67 -2.44
N LYS A 188 -21.42 -17.49 -1.95
CA LYS A 188 -22.10 -16.46 -2.77
C LYS A 188 -21.15 -15.84 -3.81
N ALA A 189 -19.90 -15.53 -3.44
CA ALA A 189 -18.88 -15.03 -4.39
C ALA A 189 -18.58 -16.00 -5.53
N ARG A 190 -18.69 -17.32 -5.31
CA ARG A 190 -18.42 -18.33 -6.35
C ARG A 190 -19.44 -18.36 -7.48
N ARG A 191 -20.64 -17.79 -7.30
CA ARG A 191 -21.74 -17.89 -8.27
C ARG A 191 -21.74 -16.79 -9.33
N ASN A 192 -21.14 -15.64 -9.05
CA ASN A 192 -21.10 -14.53 -9.99
C ASN A 192 -19.82 -14.65 -10.84
N LYS A 193 -19.97 -14.94 -12.14
CA LYS A 193 -18.83 -14.85 -13.07
C LYS A 193 -18.55 -13.38 -13.36
N ALA A 194 -17.28 -13.06 -13.62
CA ALA A 194 -16.90 -11.75 -14.14
C ALA A 194 -17.75 -11.41 -15.39
N GLY A 195 -18.57 -10.36 -15.30
CA GLY A 195 -19.43 -9.90 -16.40
C GLY A 195 -20.94 -9.85 -16.11
N ASP A 196 -21.44 -10.51 -15.06
CA ASP A 196 -22.90 -10.53 -14.77
C ASP A 196 -23.43 -9.24 -14.11
N THR A 197 -22.55 -8.35 -13.64
CA THR A 197 -22.92 -7.10 -12.95
C THR A 197 -23.24 -5.92 -13.88
N ALA A 198 -22.95 -6.02 -15.18
CA ALA A 198 -23.23 -4.94 -16.14
C ALA A 198 -24.69 -4.87 -16.64
N ALA A 199 -25.58 -5.74 -16.14
CA ALA A 199 -26.94 -5.90 -16.67
C ALA A 199 -28.07 -5.60 -15.64
N ARG A 200 -27.86 -4.68 -14.70
CA ARG A 200 -28.94 -4.23 -13.81
C ARG A 200 -29.04 -2.72 -13.73
#